data_AF-A0A4U8WEU1-F1
#
_entry.id   AF-A0A4U8WEU1-F1
#
_cell.length_a   1.000
_cell.length_b   1.000
_cell.length_c   1.000
_cell.angle_alpha   90.00
_cell.angle_beta   90.00
_cell.angle_gamma   90.00
#
_symmetry.space_group_name_H-M   'P 1'
#
loop_
_entity.id
_entity.type
_entity.pdbx_description
1 polymer ?
#
loop_
_entity_poly.entity_id
_entity_poly.type
_entity_poly.pdbx_seq_one_letter_code
_entity_poly.pdbx_strand_id
1 'polypeptide(L)'
;MIMPLPCERPCNKIAVFVREGVIVAGESERRAAAPQWFADLLGSRHWIRRTEPFPHVYARDVFAPEFYRRLADEFDRARREHADRFAKVADNYGASGIRLTELSNGPLAVFQSREWHDMIAGVAGVEATGDVEASLHSHPVDSPRGWPHNDLAPAWFAGAAPGPGEVRVPEPSVDTKTGPRGTDIVARETVRAVTLLFYLANEPWEPGGGGETALFSRGERGARPAKLVPPLNNSLVMFECTPRSWHAFAGANTAERNCVVMWLHRPKADVVRRWGGDRIVQW
;
A
#
# COMPACT_ATOMS: atom_id res chain seq x y z
N MET A 1 4.66 46.36 39.00
CA MET A 1 3.77 45.21 39.22
C MET A 1 3.14 44.89 37.87
N ILE A 2 3.72 43.94 37.14
CA ILE A 2 3.40 43.66 35.73
C ILE A 2 2.85 42.24 35.66
N MET A 3 1.62 42.09 35.17
CA MET A 3 0.97 40.81 34.91
C MET A 3 1.57 40.11 33.69
N PRO A 4 1.64 38.76 33.65
CA PRO A 4 1.89 38.03 32.42
C PRO A 4 0.59 37.66 31.70
N LEU A 5 0.60 37.81 30.38
CA LEU A 5 -0.42 37.26 29.45
C LEU A 5 -0.08 35.81 29.06
N PRO A 6 -1.08 35.01 28.63
CA PRO A 6 -0.96 33.55 28.54
C PRO A 6 -0.32 33.05 27.24
N CYS A 7 0.35 31.91 27.37
CA CYS A 7 0.98 31.13 26.30
C CYS A 7 -0.09 30.47 25.40
N GLU A 8 -0.09 30.81 24.11
CA GLU A 8 -0.94 30.19 23.09
C GLU A 8 -0.37 28.84 22.59
N ARG A 9 -1.30 28.01 22.12
CA ARG A 9 -1.19 26.57 21.80
C ARG A 9 -0.24 26.27 20.62
N PRO A 10 0.37 25.06 20.54
CA PRO A 10 1.12 24.66 19.36
C PRO A 10 0.21 24.27 18.19
N CYS A 11 0.52 24.84 17.03
CA CYS A 11 -0.09 24.61 15.73
C CYS A 11 0.43 23.29 15.11
N ASN A 12 -0.46 22.32 14.89
CA ASN A 12 -0.16 21.10 14.14
C ASN A 12 0.03 21.42 12.65
N LYS A 13 1.27 21.52 12.18
CA LYS A 13 1.61 21.52 10.75
C LYS A 13 2.31 20.20 10.38
N ILE A 14 1.71 19.45 9.46
CA ILE A 14 2.40 18.40 8.70
C ILE A 14 3.23 19.15 7.66
N ALA A 15 4.54 19.28 7.90
CA ALA A 15 5.46 19.85 6.93
C ALA A 15 5.89 18.76 5.94
N VAL A 16 5.31 18.77 4.75
CA VAL A 16 5.88 18.09 3.58
C VAL A 16 6.95 19.02 3.02
N PHE A 17 8.22 18.64 3.16
CA PHE A 17 9.33 19.40 2.57
C PHE A 17 9.43 19.08 1.07
N VAL A 18 9.00 20.02 0.23
CA VAL A 18 9.37 20.09 -1.19
C VAL A 18 10.45 21.17 -1.29
N ARG A 19 11.66 20.81 -1.73
CA ARG A 19 12.72 21.81 -1.99
C ARG A 19 12.88 22.04 -3.49
N GLU A 20 12.51 23.26 -3.86
CA GLU A 20 12.92 24.13 -4.99
C GLU A 20 12.73 23.63 -6.44
N GLY A 21 11.84 24.34 -7.18
CA GLY A 21 12.23 24.77 -8.53
C GLY A 21 11.24 24.74 -9.70
N VAL A 22 9.91 24.76 -9.54
CA VAL A 22 8.96 25.27 -10.58
C VAL A 22 7.70 25.78 -9.89
N ILE A 23 7.38 27.07 -10.04
CA ILE A 23 6.06 27.61 -9.68
C ILE A 23 5.10 27.18 -10.79
N VAL A 24 4.36 26.09 -10.57
CA VAL A 24 3.13 25.85 -11.32
C VAL A 24 2.03 26.60 -10.58
N ALA A 25 1.66 27.77 -11.10
CA ALA A 25 0.47 28.48 -10.66
C ALA A 25 -0.75 27.64 -11.09
N GLY A 26 -1.27 26.87 -10.15
CA GLY A 26 -2.57 26.23 -10.19
C GLY A 26 -3.07 26.21 -8.76
N GLU A 27 -4.27 26.72 -8.54
CA GLU A 27 -4.93 26.76 -7.23
C GLU A 27 -4.97 25.35 -6.63
N SER A 28 -4.00 25.05 -5.77
CA SER A 28 -4.08 23.88 -4.90
C SER A 28 -5.20 24.18 -3.92
N GLU A 29 -6.41 23.68 -4.21
CA GLU A 29 -7.43 23.48 -3.21
C GLU A 29 -6.73 22.87 -1.98
N ARG A 30 -6.79 23.59 -0.85
CA ARG A 30 -6.17 23.11 0.39
C ARG A 30 -6.89 21.82 0.74
N ARG A 31 -6.24 20.67 0.53
CA ARG A 31 -6.72 19.40 1.09
C ARG A 31 -7.00 19.64 2.57
N ALA A 32 -8.23 19.33 2.98
CA ALA A 32 -8.62 19.42 4.38
C ALA A 32 -7.59 18.63 5.22
N ALA A 33 -7.21 19.19 6.37
CA ALA A 33 -6.33 18.48 7.29
C ALA A 33 -6.98 17.13 7.65
N ALA A 34 -6.17 16.08 7.73
CA ALA A 34 -6.65 14.77 8.16
C ALA A 34 -7.32 14.90 9.54
N PRO A 35 -8.43 14.17 9.80
CA PRO A 35 -9.11 14.24 11.07
C PRO A 35 -8.19 13.79 12.21
N GLN A 36 -8.36 14.39 13.38
CA GLN A 36 -7.45 14.19 14.51
C GLN A 36 -7.30 12.71 14.90
N TRP A 37 -8.40 11.96 14.90
CA TRP A 37 -8.39 10.53 15.22
C TRP A 37 -7.41 9.73 14.35
N PHE A 38 -7.27 10.09 13.07
CA PHE A 38 -6.37 9.42 12.13
C PHE A 38 -4.94 9.88 12.33
N ALA A 39 -4.75 11.19 12.54
CA ALA A 39 -3.44 11.75 12.83
C ALA A 39 -2.82 11.13 14.10
N ASP A 40 -3.64 10.81 15.11
CA ASP A 40 -3.22 10.17 16.36
C ASP A 40 -2.77 8.71 16.17
N LEU A 41 -3.11 8.06 15.05
CA LEU A 41 -2.65 6.71 14.74
C LEU A 41 -1.21 6.69 14.24
N LEU A 42 -0.69 7.80 13.71
CA LEU A 42 0.60 7.85 13.03
C LEU A 42 1.74 8.07 14.03
N GLY A 43 2.79 7.25 13.93
CA GLY A 43 3.96 7.30 14.82
C GLY A 43 5.07 8.20 14.30
N SER A 44 5.26 8.24 12.98
CA SER A 44 6.34 8.96 12.32
C SER A 44 5.83 9.77 11.13
N ARG A 45 6.35 11.00 11.02
CA ARG A 45 6.15 11.88 9.87
C ARG A 45 7.35 11.86 8.90
N HIS A 46 8.35 11.03 9.18
CA HIS A 46 9.61 11.00 8.42
C HIS A 46 9.58 9.88 7.39
N TRP A 47 9.01 10.18 6.23
CA TRP A 47 8.89 9.24 5.12
C TRP A 47 9.95 9.56 4.07
N ILE A 48 10.82 8.60 3.79
CA ILE A 48 12.00 8.83 2.97
C ILE A 48 11.67 8.49 1.52
N ARG A 49 11.64 9.51 0.66
CA ARG A 49 11.57 9.32 -0.79
C ARG A 49 12.94 9.00 -1.36
N ARG A 50 13.00 7.98 -2.20
CA ARG A 50 14.17 7.56 -2.97
C ARG A 50 13.81 7.61 -4.46
N THR A 51 14.79 7.88 -5.30
CA THR A 51 14.60 7.96 -6.77
C THR A 51 15.11 6.73 -7.50
N GLU A 52 16.05 5.99 -6.89
CA GLU A 52 16.68 4.80 -7.47
C GLU A 52 16.29 3.56 -6.67
N PRO A 53 16.01 2.40 -7.30
CA PRO A 53 16.08 2.15 -8.76
C PRO A 53 14.90 2.70 -9.56
N PHE A 54 13.86 3.14 -8.86
CA PHE A 54 12.76 3.96 -9.36
C PHE A 54 12.17 4.73 -8.15
N PRO A 55 11.34 5.76 -8.38
CA PRO A 55 10.70 6.52 -7.31
C PRO A 55 9.91 5.61 -6.35
N HIS A 56 10.35 5.55 -5.09
CA HIS A 56 9.68 4.81 -4.03
C HIS A 56 9.83 5.53 -2.70
N VAL A 57 8.99 5.16 -1.74
CA VAL A 57 9.03 5.67 -0.37
C VAL A 57 9.24 4.51 0.58
N TYR A 58 10.11 4.74 1.57
CA TYR A 58 10.31 3.87 2.71
C TYR A 58 10.08 4.66 4.00
N ALA A 59 9.32 4.09 4.93
CA ALA A 59 9.06 4.70 6.22
C ALA A 59 9.12 3.65 7.34
N ARG A 60 9.60 4.07 8.51
CA ARG A 60 9.61 3.30 9.76
C ARG A 60 8.75 3.98 10.79
N ASP A 61 8.30 3.19 11.76
CA ASP A 61 7.45 3.63 12.86
C ASP A 61 6.21 4.35 12.33
N VAL A 62 5.61 3.78 11.28
CA VAL A 62 4.49 4.39 10.53
C VAL A 62 3.34 4.70 11.47
N PHE A 63 2.97 3.73 12.30
CA PHE A 63 1.93 3.87 13.30
C PHE A 63 2.53 4.07 14.70
N ALA A 64 1.79 4.78 15.56
CA ALA A 64 2.14 4.94 16.96
C ALA A 64 2.26 3.55 17.62
N PRO A 65 3.22 3.35 18.56
CA PRO A 65 3.48 2.03 19.12
C PRO A 65 2.23 1.33 19.69
N GLU A 66 1.33 2.07 20.31
CA GLU A 66 0.07 1.57 20.86
C GLU A 66 -0.84 1.03 19.77
N PHE A 67 -0.99 1.75 18.66
CA PHE A 67 -1.83 1.33 17.55
C PHE A 67 -1.18 0.20 16.76
N TYR A 68 0.15 0.23 16.58
CA TYR A 68 0.88 -0.87 15.96
C TYR A 68 0.70 -2.20 16.71
N ARG A 69 0.75 -2.20 18.05
CA ARG A 69 0.46 -3.40 18.84
C ARG A 69 -0.92 -3.97 18.52
N ARG A 70 -1.94 -3.12 18.44
CA ARG A 70 -3.30 -3.52 18.07
C ARG A 70 -3.37 -4.11 16.66
N LEU A 71 -2.59 -3.61 15.70
CA LEU A 71 -2.49 -4.18 14.37
C LEU A 71 -1.83 -5.57 14.38
N ALA A 72 -0.77 -5.75 15.16
CA ALA A 72 -0.10 -7.04 15.30
C ALA A 72 -1.01 -8.08 15.99
N ASP A 73 -1.68 -7.69 17.09
CA ASP A 73 -2.63 -8.55 17.80
C ASP A 73 -3.80 -8.97 16.89
N GLU A 74 -4.29 -8.05 16.04
CA GLU A 74 -5.34 -8.31 15.06
C GLU A 74 -4.88 -9.30 13.97
N PHE A 75 -3.64 -9.17 13.50
CA PHE A 75 -3.04 -10.13 12.58
C PHE A 75 -2.98 -11.53 13.19
N ASP A 76 -2.46 -11.65 14.41
CA ASP A 76 -2.35 -12.92 15.12
C ASP A 76 -3.73 -13.54 15.40
N ARG A 77 -4.72 -12.70 15.72
CA ARG A 77 -6.12 -13.12 15.86
C ARG A 77 -6.64 -13.69 14.55
N ALA A 78 -6.50 -12.97 13.44
CA ALA A 78 -6.94 -13.43 12.13
C ALA A 78 -6.27 -14.75 11.73
N ARG A 79 -4.98 -14.94 12.05
CA ARG A 79 -4.26 -16.20 11.80
C ARG A 79 -4.83 -17.38 12.59
N ARG A 80 -5.28 -17.17 13.83
CA ARG A 80 -5.88 -18.22 14.67
C ARG A 80 -7.33 -18.51 14.31
N GLU A 81 -8.14 -17.47 14.13
CA GLU A 81 -9.60 -17.58 14.01
C GLU A 81 -10.07 -17.80 12.56
N HIS A 82 -9.23 -17.46 11.58
CA HIS A 82 -9.54 -17.59 10.15
C HIS A 82 -8.46 -18.38 9.40
N ALA A 83 -7.78 -19.30 10.09
CA ALA A 83 -6.69 -20.09 9.53
C ALA A 83 -7.08 -20.79 8.21
N ASP A 84 -8.32 -21.29 8.13
CA ASP A 84 -8.94 -21.96 6.99
C ASP A 84 -9.16 -21.05 5.77
N ARG A 85 -9.20 -19.73 5.97
CA ARG A 85 -9.44 -18.75 4.91
C ARG A 85 -8.17 -18.19 4.29
N PHE A 86 -7.01 -18.41 4.91
CA PHE A 86 -5.74 -18.06 4.28
C PHE A 86 -5.45 -19.02 3.13
N ALA A 87 -5.76 -18.55 1.93
CA ALA A 87 -5.57 -19.31 0.70
C ALA A 87 -4.29 -18.90 -0.02
N LYS A 88 -3.82 -19.76 -0.92
CA LYS A 88 -2.70 -19.44 -1.82
C LYS A 88 -3.04 -18.19 -2.64
N VAL A 89 -2.14 -17.20 -2.64
CA VAL A 89 -2.38 -15.90 -3.30
C VAL A 89 -2.30 -15.99 -4.84
N ALA A 90 -1.38 -16.81 -5.36
CA ALA A 90 -1.20 -17.03 -6.79
C ALA A 90 -0.45 -18.35 -7.05
N ASP A 91 -0.58 -18.89 -8.26
CA ASP A 91 0.21 -20.03 -8.68
C ASP A 91 1.70 -19.72 -8.69
N ASN A 92 2.51 -20.67 -8.18
CA ASN A 92 3.95 -20.53 -8.01
C ASN A 92 4.40 -19.35 -7.13
N TYR A 93 3.50 -18.78 -6.33
CA TYR A 93 3.82 -17.76 -5.34
C TYR A 93 3.74 -18.34 -3.93
N GLY A 94 4.81 -18.18 -3.15
CA GLY A 94 4.96 -18.81 -1.83
C GLY A 94 4.10 -18.24 -0.71
N ALA A 95 3.16 -17.34 -0.99
CA ALA A 95 2.34 -16.70 0.05
C ALA A 95 0.96 -17.33 0.19
N SER A 96 0.50 -17.40 1.44
CA SER A 96 -0.92 -17.50 1.78
C SER A 96 -1.46 -16.12 2.15
N GLY A 97 -2.75 -15.88 1.95
CA GLY A 97 -3.35 -14.61 2.32
C GLY A 97 -4.86 -14.63 2.46
N ILE A 98 -5.37 -13.60 3.11
CA ILE A 98 -6.79 -13.33 3.34
C ILE A 98 -7.08 -11.87 2.98
N ARG A 99 -8.24 -11.60 2.38
CA ARG A 99 -8.61 -10.24 1.98
C ARG A 99 -8.99 -9.41 3.22
N LEU A 100 -8.61 -8.14 3.26
CA LEU A 100 -8.98 -7.27 4.38
C LEU A 100 -10.48 -6.97 4.43
N THR A 101 -11.22 -7.17 3.34
CA THR A 101 -12.69 -7.07 3.35
C THR A 101 -13.33 -8.09 4.28
N GLU A 102 -12.68 -9.23 4.50
CA GLU A 102 -13.08 -10.27 5.45
C GLU A 102 -12.69 -9.93 6.90
N LEU A 103 -11.84 -8.92 7.10
CA LEU A 103 -11.28 -8.48 8.39
C LEU A 103 -11.60 -7.01 8.68
N SER A 104 -12.75 -6.54 8.20
CA SER A 104 -13.15 -5.12 8.22
C SER A 104 -13.55 -4.61 9.61
N ASN A 105 -13.75 -5.50 10.59
CA ASN A 105 -14.13 -5.15 11.96
C ASN A 105 -12.90 -5.13 12.89
N GLY A 106 -12.08 -4.08 12.81
CA GLY A 106 -10.92 -3.96 13.69
C GLY A 106 -9.87 -2.94 13.26
N PRO A 107 -8.69 -2.95 13.91
CA PRO A 107 -7.58 -2.06 13.59
C PRO A 107 -7.13 -2.12 12.11
N LEU A 108 -7.23 -3.29 11.46
CA LEU A 108 -6.91 -3.48 10.04
C LEU A 108 -7.82 -2.68 9.09
N ALA A 109 -8.99 -2.23 9.55
CA ALA A 109 -9.89 -1.38 8.76
C ALA A 109 -9.23 -0.06 8.35
N VAL A 110 -8.18 0.40 9.05
CA VAL A 110 -7.42 1.60 8.68
C VAL A 110 -6.91 1.53 7.24
N PHE A 111 -6.47 0.35 6.77
CA PHE A 111 -5.96 0.18 5.40
C PHE A 111 -7.05 0.28 4.33
N GLN A 112 -8.32 0.28 4.74
CA GLN A 112 -9.48 0.46 3.87
C GLN A 112 -10.19 1.79 4.16
N SER A 113 -9.61 2.67 4.98
CA SER A 113 -10.18 3.98 5.30
C SER A 113 -9.86 5.03 4.24
N ARG A 114 -10.70 6.06 4.18
CA ARG A 114 -10.52 7.19 3.27
C ARG A 114 -9.28 8.00 3.61
N GLU A 115 -9.03 8.21 4.90
CA GLU A 115 -7.91 9.00 5.40
C GLU A 115 -6.58 8.34 5.03
N TRP A 116 -6.49 7.02 5.18
CA TRP A 116 -5.33 6.25 4.74
C TRP A 116 -5.17 6.33 3.23
N HIS A 117 -6.23 6.08 2.47
CA HIS A 117 -6.23 6.23 1.01
C HIS A 117 -5.65 7.58 0.56
N ASP A 118 -6.19 8.68 1.08
CA ASP A 118 -5.82 10.04 0.64
C ASP A 118 -4.39 10.42 1.05
N MET A 119 -3.94 9.95 2.21
CA MET A 119 -2.56 10.11 2.65
C MET A 119 -1.60 9.38 1.70
N ILE A 120 -1.86 8.09 1.40
CA ILE A 120 -1.01 7.30 0.51
C ILE A 120 -0.99 7.89 -0.91
N ALA A 121 -2.15 8.25 -1.46
CA ALA A 121 -2.26 8.92 -2.76
C ALA A 121 -1.48 10.25 -2.78
N GLY A 122 -1.59 11.04 -1.70
CA GLY A 122 -0.90 12.32 -1.56
C GLY A 122 0.62 12.18 -1.51
N VAL A 123 1.14 11.24 -0.72
CA VAL A 123 2.59 11.01 -0.62
C VAL A 123 3.15 10.41 -1.92
N ALA A 124 2.40 9.53 -2.58
CA ALA A 124 2.77 8.99 -3.89
C ALA A 124 2.73 10.06 -4.99
N GLY A 125 1.91 11.10 -4.84
CA GLY A 125 1.67 12.11 -5.87
C GLY A 125 0.80 11.58 -7.01
N VAL A 126 -0.23 10.80 -6.66
CA VAL A 126 -1.10 10.10 -7.61
C VAL A 126 -2.56 10.51 -7.41
N GLU A 127 -3.26 10.78 -8.51
CA GLU A 127 -4.72 10.93 -8.52
C GLU A 127 -5.38 9.55 -8.56
N ALA A 128 -5.85 9.08 -7.40
CA ALA A 128 -6.48 7.77 -7.22
C ALA A 128 -8.03 7.87 -7.22
N THR A 129 -8.70 6.79 -7.59
CA THR A 129 -10.17 6.72 -7.75
C THR A 129 -10.95 6.57 -6.44
N GLY A 130 -10.28 6.32 -5.30
CA GLY A 130 -10.95 5.88 -4.07
C GLY A 130 -11.11 4.37 -3.97
N ASP A 131 -10.80 3.61 -5.03
CA ASP A 131 -10.84 2.15 -4.97
C ASP A 131 -9.56 1.59 -4.30
N VAL A 132 -9.76 0.71 -3.33
CA VAL A 132 -8.71 0.10 -2.51
C VAL A 132 -8.84 -1.41 -2.54
N GLU A 133 -7.77 -2.11 -2.91
CA GLU A 133 -7.63 -3.56 -2.72
C GLU A 133 -6.57 -3.81 -1.67
N ALA A 134 -6.85 -4.64 -0.66
CA ALA A 134 -5.86 -4.98 0.36
C ALA A 134 -6.05 -6.39 0.92
N SER A 135 -4.95 -7.03 1.29
CA SER A 135 -4.89 -8.38 1.86
C SER A 135 -3.74 -8.53 2.85
N LEU A 136 -3.91 -9.44 3.82
CA LEU A 136 -2.79 -9.95 4.61
C LEU A 136 -2.09 -11.05 3.83
N HIS A 137 -0.78 -10.96 3.70
CA HIS A 137 0.06 -12.01 3.12
C HIS A 137 1.04 -12.53 4.18
N SER A 138 1.13 -13.85 4.29
CA SER A 138 2.10 -14.59 5.09
C SER A 138 2.92 -15.49 4.16
N HIS A 139 4.23 -15.32 4.22
CA HIS A 139 5.22 -16.17 3.57
C HIS A 139 5.85 -17.07 4.64
N PRO A 140 5.61 -18.39 4.64
CA PRO A 140 6.27 -19.32 5.56
C PRO A 140 7.79 -19.31 5.35
N VAL A 141 8.53 -19.84 6.33
CA VAL A 141 9.98 -20.06 6.23
C VAL A 141 10.34 -20.76 4.92
N ASP A 142 11.47 -20.36 4.33
CA ASP A 142 11.98 -20.89 3.06
C ASP A 142 11.04 -20.71 1.86
N SER A 143 10.17 -19.70 1.90
CA SER A 143 9.32 -19.39 0.76
C SER A 143 10.16 -19.11 -0.50
N PRO A 144 9.75 -19.65 -1.67
CA PRO A 144 10.45 -19.40 -2.91
C PRO A 144 10.40 -17.91 -3.26
N ARG A 145 11.47 -17.43 -3.91
CA ARG A 145 11.50 -16.07 -4.47
C ARG A 145 10.34 -15.88 -5.45
N GLY A 146 9.78 -14.68 -5.44
CA GLY A 146 8.85 -14.24 -6.48
C GLY A 146 9.55 -13.99 -7.82
N TRP A 147 8.77 -13.55 -8.81
CA TRP A 147 9.29 -13.06 -10.08
C TRP A 147 9.21 -11.54 -10.15
N PRO A 148 10.16 -10.86 -10.84
CA PRO A 148 10.04 -9.43 -11.11
C PRO A 148 8.75 -9.11 -11.86
N HIS A 149 7.94 -8.22 -11.29
CA HIS A 149 6.71 -7.67 -11.89
C HIS A 149 6.58 -6.19 -11.50
N ASN A 150 5.69 -5.45 -12.16
CA ASN A 150 5.58 -3.99 -11.99
C ASN A 150 4.24 -3.50 -11.44
N ASP A 151 3.31 -4.43 -11.19
CA ASP A 151 1.95 -4.19 -10.70
C ASP A 151 1.10 -3.23 -11.55
N LEU A 152 1.52 -2.89 -12.78
CA LEU A 152 0.70 -2.09 -13.70
C LEU A 152 -0.34 -2.99 -14.38
N ALA A 153 -1.29 -3.47 -13.58
CA ALA A 153 -2.30 -4.47 -13.97
C ALA A 153 -3.73 -3.91 -13.82
N PRO A 154 -4.68 -4.40 -14.63
CA PRO A 154 -6.07 -3.97 -14.52
C PRO A 154 -6.71 -4.52 -13.24
N ALA A 155 -7.71 -3.82 -12.72
CA ALA A 155 -8.56 -4.32 -11.65
C ALA A 155 -10.00 -3.85 -11.84
N TRP A 156 -10.98 -4.68 -11.49
CA TRP A 156 -12.39 -4.34 -11.63
C TRP A 156 -13.07 -4.06 -10.29
N PHE A 157 -13.92 -3.04 -10.27
CA PHE A 157 -14.75 -2.66 -9.13
C PHE A 157 -16.20 -2.46 -9.56
N ALA A 158 -17.15 -2.76 -8.68
CA ALA A 158 -18.56 -2.55 -8.97
C ALA A 158 -18.91 -1.06 -9.06
N GLY A 159 -19.86 -0.73 -9.94
CA GLY A 159 -20.51 0.58 -10.02
C GLY A 159 -19.63 1.76 -10.47
N ALA A 160 -20.20 2.96 -10.37
CA ALA A 160 -19.53 4.23 -10.69
C ALA A 160 -18.46 4.59 -9.65
N ALA A 161 -17.40 5.29 -10.03
CA ALA A 161 -16.29 5.62 -9.11
C ALA A 161 -16.78 6.21 -7.76
N PRO A 162 -16.13 5.87 -6.63
CA PRO A 162 -16.45 6.42 -5.31
C PRO A 162 -16.48 7.95 -5.32
N GLY A 163 -17.42 8.52 -4.54
CA GLY A 163 -17.50 9.96 -4.35
C GLY A 163 -16.33 10.53 -3.53
N PRO A 164 -16.23 11.86 -3.44
CA PRO A 164 -15.32 12.50 -2.48
C PRO A 164 -15.60 12.03 -1.06
N GLY A 165 -14.55 11.67 -0.31
CA GLY A 165 -14.70 11.15 1.05
C GLY A 165 -15.05 9.65 1.13
N GLU A 166 -15.35 9.02 0.00
CA GLU A 166 -15.69 7.59 -0.05
C GLU A 166 -14.50 6.74 -0.51
N VAL A 167 -14.56 5.47 -0.14
CA VAL A 167 -13.67 4.42 -0.60
C VAL A 167 -14.50 3.24 -1.06
N ARG A 168 -14.00 2.47 -2.02
CA ARG A 168 -14.60 1.20 -2.40
C ARG A 168 -13.60 0.07 -2.32
N VAL A 169 -14.08 -1.04 -1.78
CA VAL A 169 -13.32 -2.27 -1.62
C VAL A 169 -13.92 -3.36 -2.51
N PRO A 170 -13.16 -4.43 -2.82
CA PRO A 170 -13.68 -5.54 -3.62
C PRO A 170 -14.94 -6.17 -2.99
N GLU A 171 -15.92 -6.50 -3.84
CA GLU A 171 -17.15 -7.17 -3.43
C GLU A 171 -17.31 -8.51 -4.17
N PRO A 172 -18.06 -9.49 -3.63
CA PRO A 172 -18.15 -10.83 -4.21
C PRO A 172 -18.71 -10.91 -5.63
N SER A 173 -19.45 -9.89 -6.08
CA SER A 173 -20.12 -9.82 -7.39
C SER A 173 -19.12 -9.54 -8.54
N VAL A 174 -17.98 -8.93 -8.23
CA VAL A 174 -16.95 -8.53 -9.20
C VAL A 174 -15.62 -9.15 -8.79
N ASP A 175 -15.06 -9.97 -9.67
CA ASP A 175 -13.72 -10.47 -9.49
C ASP A 175 -12.69 -9.38 -9.85
N THR A 176 -11.75 -9.08 -8.93
CA THR A 176 -10.76 -8.03 -9.17
C THR A 176 -9.81 -8.34 -10.32
N LYS A 177 -9.73 -9.61 -10.78
CA LYS A 177 -8.86 -10.04 -11.88
C LYS A 177 -9.57 -10.46 -13.16
N THR A 178 -10.87 -10.69 -13.14
CA THR A 178 -11.61 -11.10 -14.36
C THR A 178 -12.87 -10.28 -14.63
N GLY A 179 -13.26 -9.41 -13.71
CA GLY A 179 -14.41 -8.53 -13.88
C GLY A 179 -15.73 -9.12 -13.37
N PRO A 180 -16.87 -8.72 -13.97
CA PRO A 180 -18.18 -9.05 -13.43
C PRO A 180 -18.45 -10.56 -13.53
N ARG A 181 -19.07 -11.15 -12.48
CA ARG A 181 -19.45 -12.57 -12.44
C ARG A 181 -20.83 -12.87 -13.03
N GLY A 182 -21.50 -11.85 -13.58
CA GLY A 182 -22.85 -11.90 -14.14
C GLY A 182 -23.04 -10.79 -15.17
N THR A 183 -23.95 -11.00 -16.13
CA THR A 183 -24.16 -10.09 -17.26
C THR A 183 -24.92 -8.81 -16.89
N ASP A 184 -25.59 -8.80 -15.74
CA ASP A 184 -26.32 -7.68 -15.15
C ASP A 184 -25.46 -6.83 -14.20
N ILE A 185 -24.24 -7.28 -13.89
CA ILE A 185 -23.33 -6.59 -12.97
C ILE A 185 -22.54 -5.51 -13.71
N VAL A 186 -22.75 -4.27 -13.32
CA VAL A 186 -21.96 -3.13 -13.81
C VAL A 186 -20.62 -3.09 -13.08
N ALA A 187 -19.56 -3.47 -13.78
CA ALA A 187 -18.19 -3.37 -13.30
C ALA A 187 -17.38 -2.36 -14.12
N ARG A 188 -16.57 -1.56 -13.43
CA ARG A 188 -15.64 -0.61 -14.01
C ARG A 188 -14.22 -1.18 -13.96
N GLU A 189 -13.56 -1.15 -15.10
CA GLU A 189 -12.14 -1.45 -15.19
C GLU A 189 -11.30 -0.23 -14.75
N THR A 190 -10.34 -0.50 -13.88
CA THR A 190 -9.34 0.43 -13.34
C THR A 190 -7.96 -0.15 -13.56
N VAL A 191 -6.91 0.59 -13.20
CA VAL A 191 -5.55 0.07 -13.18
C VAL A 191 -4.92 0.40 -11.83
N ARG A 192 -4.18 -0.54 -11.26
CA ARG A 192 -3.38 -0.33 -10.05
C ARG A 192 -2.45 0.87 -10.23
N ALA A 193 -2.44 1.72 -9.22
CA ALA A 193 -1.86 3.06 -9.26
C ALA A 193 -0.70 3.21 -8.28
N VAL A 194 -0.81 2.61 -7.09
CA VAL A 194 0.21 2.61 -6.05
C VAL A 194 0.20 1.23 -5.42
N THR A 195 1.37 0.59 -5.31
CA THR A 195 1.57 -0.60 -4.48
C THR A 195 2.11 -0.16 -3.12
N LEU A 196 1.60 -0.77 -2.06
CA LEU A 196 2.06 -0.59 -0.69
C LEU A 196 2.23 -1.95 -0.02
N LEU A 197 3.38 -2.14 0.63
CA LEU A 197 3.62 -3.25 1.55
C LEU A 197 3.90 -2.67 2.94
N PHE A 198 3.09 -3.04 3.93
CA PHE A 198 3.30 -2.68 5.33
C PHE A 198 3.59 -3.93 6.15
N TYR A 199 4.78 -4.00 6.75
CA TYR A 199 5.24 -5.19 7.46
C TYR A 199 4.79 -5.14 8.93
N LEU A 200 4.18 -6.22 9.40
CA LEU A 200 3.61 -6.36 10.73
C LEU A 200 3.74 -7.80 11.23
N ALA A 201 3.79 -8.00 12.54
CA ALA A 201 3.82 -9.32 13.17
C ALA A 201 4.88 -10.28 12.59
N ASN A 202 6.04 -9.75 12.21
CA ASN A 202 7.23 -10.53 11.85
C ASN A 202 8.05 -10.81 13.11
N GLU A 203 8.83 -11.89 13.10
CA GLU A 203 9.94 -12.01 14.04
C GLU A 203 10.96 -10.86 13.81
N PRO A 204 11.78 -10.51 14.82
CA PRO A 204 12.86 -9.55 14.63
C PRO A 204 13.76 -9.96 13.47
N TRP A 205 13.86 -9.08 12.46
CA TRP A 205 14.65 -9.34 11.26
C TRP A 205 16.07 -8.80 11.42
N GLU A 206 17.04 -9.60 10.99
CA GLU A 206 18.46 -9.24 10.97
C GLU A 206 19.02 -9.33 9.53
N PRO A 207 20.09 -8.58 9.21
CA PRO A 207 20.77 -8.68 7.92
C PRO A 207 21.12 -10.13 7.56
N GLY A 208 20.65 -10.57 6.39
CA GLY A 208 20.81 -11.95 5.91
C GLY A 208 19.64 -12.89 6.23
N GLY A 209 18.63 -12.43 6.98
CA GLY A 209 17.42 -13.20 7.29
C GLY A 209 16.45 -13.40 6.12
N GLY A 210 16.74 -12.84 4.94
CA GLY A 210 15.94 -12.97 3.72
C GLY A 210 14.56 -12.30 3.81
N GLY A 211 13.68 -12.61 2.88
CA GLY A 211 12.29 -12.12 2.89
C GLY A 211 12.08 -10.64 2.57
N GLU A 212 13.13 -9.96 2.10
CA GLU A 212 13.07 -8.57 1.69
C GLU A 212 12.13 -8.36 0.49
N THR A 213 11.66 -7.12 0.33
CA THR A 213 11.13 -6.68 -0.96
C THR A 213 12.28 -6.24 -1.84
N ALA A 214 12.53 -7.00 -2.90
CA ALA A 214 13.52 -6.69 -3.92
C ALA A 214 12.96 -5.67 -4.91
N LEU A 215 13.72 -4.60 -5.16
CA LEU A 215 13.44 -3.59 -6.18
C LEU A 215 14.51 -3.69 -7.27
N PHE A 216 14.09 -3.67 -8.53
CA PHE A 216 14.96 -3.89 -9.68
C PHE A 216 14.95 -2.66 -10.59
N SER A 217 16.08 -2.38 -11.23
CA SER A 217 16.15 -1.37 -12.30
C SER A 217 15.55 -1.86 -13.62
N ARG A 218 15.38 -3.18 -13.79
CA ARG A 218 14.85 -3.84 -15.00
C ARG A 218 14.04 -5.08 -14.64
N GLY A 219 13.05 -5.42 -15.46
CA GLY A 219 12.11 -6.54 -15.26
C GLY A 219 12.50 -7.88 -15.89
N GLU A 220 13.78 -8.07 -16.21
CA GLU A 220 14.23 -9.28 -16.89
C GLU A 220 14.28 -10.48 -15.93
N ARG A 221 13.98 -11.69 -16.42
CA ARG A 221 14.08 -12.91 -15.62
C ARG A 221 15.52 -13.12 -15.14
N GLY A 222 15.69 -13.30 -13.83
CA GLY A 222 17.02 -13.46 -13.24
C GLY A 222 17.80 -12.17 -13.02
N ALA A 223 17.18 -11.00 -13.24
CA ALA A 223 17.75 -9.71 -12.86
C ALA A 223 18.16 -9.73 -11.37
N ARG A 224 19.29 -9.09 -11.08
CA ARG A 224 19.73 -8.88 -9.69
C ARG A 224 18.97 -7.70 -9.10
N PRO A 225 18.50 -7.78 -7.84
CA PRO A 225 17.92 -6.64 -7.15
C PRO A 225 18.93 -5.49 -7.09
N ALA A 226 18.49 -4.29 -7.43
CA ALA A 226 19.27 -3.07 -7.22
C ALA A 226 19.15 -2.58 -5.76
N LYS A 227 18.03 -2.90 -5.11
CA LYS A 227 17.77 -2.60 -3.71
C LYS A 227 16.99 -3.74 -3.05
N LEU A 228 17.33 -4.03 -1.81
CA LEU A 228 16.53 -4.87 -0.91
C LEU A 228 15.98 -3.99 0.21
N VAL A 229 14.68 -4.11 0.48
CA VAL A 229 14.00 -3.43 1.58
C VAL A 229 13.65 -4.46 2.65
N PRO A 230 14.20 -4.35 3.87
CA PRO A 230 13.99 -5.35 4.91
C PRO A 230 12.54 -5.31 5.43
N PRO A 231 11.95 -6.46 5.79
CA PRO A 231 10.58 -6.56 6.28
C PRO A 231 10.47 -6.18 7.76
N LEU A 232 10.97 -5.00 8.14
CA LEU A 232 10.96 -4.55 9.53
C LEU A 232 9.52 -4.24 9.97
N ASN A 233 9.15 -4.73 11.14
CA ASN A 233 7.85 -4.41 11.75
C ASN A 233 7.60 -2.89 11.86
N ASN A 234 6.34 -2.51 11.68
CA ASN A 234 5.89 -1.12 11.67
C ASN A 234 6.59 -0.25 10.62
N SER A 235 6.98 -0.86 9.49
CA SER A 235 7.57 -0.16 8.36
C SER A 235 6.77 -0.42 7.08
N LEU A 236 6.89 0.49 6.11
CA LEU A 236 6.32 0.29 4.79
C LEU A 236 7.31 0.61 3.68
N VAL A 237 7.06 -0.02 2.54
CA VAL A 237 7.55 0.42 1.24
C VAL A 237 6.35 0.65 0.32
N MET A 238 6.37 1.74 -0.44
CA MET A 238 5.36 2.01 -1.45
C MET A 238 5.94 2.71 -2.67
N PHE A 239 5.27 2.56 -3.82
CA PHE A 239 5.69 3.15 -5.08
C PHE A 239 4.52 3.24 -6.06
N GLU A 240 4.62 4.18 -7.01
CA GLU A 240 3.68 4.25 -8.12
C GLU A 240 3.82 2.99 -9.00
N CYS A 241 2.70 2.37 -9.37
CA CYS A 241 2.69 1.32 -10.38
C CYS A 241 2.97 1.96 -11.73
N THR A 242 4.09 1.60 -12.35
CA THR A 242 4.53 2.11 -13.65
C THR A 242 5.13 0.97 -14.47
N PRO A 243 5.42 1.16 -15.77
CA PRO A 243 6.12 0.13 -16.54
C PRO A 243 7.55 -0.20 -16.03
N ARG A 244 8.06 0.55 -15.04
CA ARG A 244 9.44 0.45 -14.53
C ARG A 244 9.54 0.11 -13.03
N SER A 245 8.42 0.02 -12.29
CA SER A 245 8.40 -0.27 -10.86
C SER A 245 8.60 -1.76 -10.56
N TRP A 246 9.67 -2.35 -11.10
CA TRP A 246 9.95 -3.77 -11.04
C TRP A 246 10.32 -4.20 -9.62
N HIS A 247 9.58 -5.14 -9.06
CA HIS A 247 9.79 -5.64 -7.71
C HIS A 247 9.39 -7.11 -7.57
N ALA A 248 9.82 -7.73 -6.48
CA ALA A 248 9.49 -9.10 -6.12
C ALA A 248 9.72 -9.35 -4.63
N PHE A 249 9.12 -10.41 -4.10
CA PHE A 249 9.56 -11.02 -2.85
C PHE A 249 10.91 -11.73 -3.06
N ALA A 250 11.92 -11.41 -2.25
CA ALA A 250 13.29 -11.92 -2.43
C ALA A 250 13.44 -13.42 -2.13
N GLY A 251 12.54 -14.00 -1.32
CA GLY A 251 12.63 -15.39 -0.89
C GLY A 251 13.67 -15.63 0.22
N ALA A 252 13.96 -16.90 0.47
CA ALA A 252 14.99 -17.37 1.41
C ALA A 252 14.86 -16.76 2.83
N ASN A 253 13.63 -16.51 3.24
CA ASN A 253 13.34 -15.96 4.56
C ASN A 253 13.53 -17.03 5.63
N THR A 254 14.31 -16.71 6.67
CA THR A 254 14.60 -17.63 7.78
C THR A 254 13.49 -17.65 8.83
N ALA A 255 12.59 -16.67 8.80
CA ALA A 255 11.40 -16.56 9.65
C ALA A 255 10.18 -16.27 8.78
N GLU A 256 8.97 -16.51 9.30
CA GLU A 256 7.75 -16.12 8.59
C GLU A 256 7.75 -14.62 8.28
N ARG A 257 7.37 -14.26 7.06
CA ARG A 257 7.30 -12.86 6.61
C ARG A 257 5.86 -12.44 6.32
N ASN A 258 5.39 -11.49 7.12
CA ASN A 258 4.02 -11.02 7.22
C ASN A 258 3.91 -9.56 6.77
N CYS A 259 2.91 -9.27 5.93
CA CYS A 259 2.56 -7.90 5.58
C CYS A 259 1.09 -7.72 5.22
N VAL A 260 0.64 -6.46 5.25
CA VAL A 260 -0.46 -6.00 4.42
C VAL A 260 0.11 -5.70 3.04
N VAL A 261 -0.47 -6.26 1.97
CA VAL A 261 -0.28 -5.79 0.59
C VAL A 261 -1.52 -5.01 0.21
N MET A 262 -1.32 -3.83 -0.38
CA MET A 262 -2.41 -2.93 -0.73
C MET A 262 -2.14 -2.23 -2.05
N TRP A 263 -3.21 -2.02 -2.82
CA TRP A 263 -3.19 -1.23 -4.04
C TRP A 263 -4.23 -0.10 -3.99
N LEU A 264 -3.79 1.09 -4.36
CA LEU A 264 -4.69 2.16 -4.82
C LEU A 264 -4.89 2.03 -6.33
N HIS A 265 -5.99 2.55 -6.85
CA HIS A 265 -6.32 2.45 -8.26
C HIS A 265 -6.53 3.81 -8.91
N ARG A 266 -6.45 3.84 -10.24
CA ARG A 266 -6.71 5.02 -11.07
C ARG A 266 -7.52 4.65 -12.31
N PRO A 267 -8.10 5.62 -13.03
CA PRO A 267 -8.82 5.34 -14.26
C PRO A 267 -7.89 4.76 -15.33
N LYS A 268 -8.33 3.71 -16.04
CA LYS A 268 -7.56 3.12 -17.16
C LYS A 268 -7.17 4.15 -18.22
N ALA A 269 -8.05 5.12 -18.51
CA ALA A 269 -7.78 6.19 -19.46
C ALA A 269 -6.55 7.03 -19.08
N ASP A 270 -6.27 7.25 -17.78
CA ASP A 270 -5.05 7.96 -17.34
C ASP A 270 -3.80 7.15 -17.68
N VAL A 271 -3.83 5.84 -17.38
CA VAL A 271 -2.71 4.94 -17.67
C VAL A 271 -2.42 4.86 -19.16
N VAL A 272 -3.45 4.70 -19.99
CA VAL A 272 -3.31 4.66 -21.46
C VAL A 272 -2.69 5.97 -21.96
N ARG A 273 -3.11 7.13 -21.45
CA ARG A 273 -2.55 8.43 -21.81
C ARG A 273 -1.09 8.58 -21.38
N ARG A 274 -0.72 8.10 -20.18
CA ARG A 274 0.63 8.28 -19.61
C ARG A 274 1.66 7.33 -20.19
N TRP A 275 1.29 6.08 -20.44
CA TRP A 275 2.24 5.01 -20.77
C TRP A 275 1.86 4.15 -21.97
N GLY A 276 0.67 4.30 -22.53
CA GLY A 276 0.15 3.40 -23.58
C GLY A 276 -0.56 2.18 -23.00
N GLY A 277 -1.61 1.72 -23.68
CA GLY A 277 -2.40 0.56 -23.24
C GLY A 277 -1.66 -0.77 -23.34
N ASP A 278 -0.68 -0.87 -24.24
CA ASP A 278 0.22 -2.02 -24.42
C ASP A 278 1.12 -2.29 -23.20
N ARG A 279 1.22 -1.33 -22.28
CA ARG A 279 2.01 -1.46 -21.05
C ARG A 279 1.24 -2.02 -19.87
N ILE A 280 -0.08 -2.14 -19.98
CA ILE A 280 -0.91 -2.73 -18.92
C ILE A 280 -0.76 -4.25 -19.00
N VAL A 281 -0.16 -4.84 -17.96
CA VAL A 281 0.06 -6.29 -17.86
C VAL A 281 -1.26 -6.97 -17.53
N GLN A 282 -1.76 -7.79 -18.45
CA GLN A 282 -2.96 -8.59 -18.23
C GLN A 282 -2.67 -9.77 -17.31
N TRP A 283 -3.69 -10.23 -16.58
CA TRP A 283 -3.62 -11.34 -15.63
C TRP A 283 -3.31 -12.68 -16.29
#